data_AF-A0A1H4GET2-F1
#
_entry.id   AF-A0A1H4GET2-F1
#
_cell.length_a   1.000
_cell.length_b   1.000
_cell.length_c   1.000
_cell.angle_alpha   90.00
_cell.angle_beta   90.00
_cell.angle_gamma   90.00
#
_symmetry.space_group_name_H-M   'P 1'
#
loop_
_entity.id
_entity.type
_entity.pdbx_description
1 polymer ?
#
loop_
_entity_poly.entity_id
_entity_poly.type
_entity_poly.pdbx_seq_one_letter_code
_entity_poly.pdbx_strand_id
1 'polypeptide(L)'
;MKKIISIILLAVFPMFAMAGDKEDKIRQLMEAQGIISMFESQLEMGKVQSEKAGKQMMDQLLSQIKPNEEFQARFTAAFNNYMDKVTAPWGTEEIVSVWGQYYGQHFTEKELDSLVEFYTSPIGQKEVKASKSALTEFTAHFQNLGEPIFQKATQEYIQELKLVAKECNCQK
;
A
#
# COMPACT_ATOMS: atom_id res chain seq x y z
N MET A 1 -36.44 -55.80 29.83
CA MET A 1 -36.52 -54.78 28.76
C MET A 1 -35.95 -53.47 29.29
N LYS A 2 -34.94 -52.92 28.60
CA LYS A 2 -34.56 -51.49 28.44
C LYS A 2 -34.95 -50.52 29.58
N LYS A 3 -34.06 -49.70 30.16
CA LYS A 3 -33.21 -48.70 29.51
C LYS A 3 -32.07 -48.27 30.44
N ILE A 4 -30.83 -48.28 29.94
CA ILE A 4 -29.68 -47.57 30.51
C ILE A 4 -29.72 -46.17 29.92
N ILE A 5 -29.81 -45.14 30.77
CA ILE A 5 -29.73 -43.73 30.36
C ILE A 5 -28.26 -43.31 30.56
N SER A 6 -27.50 -43.28 29.47
CA SER A 6 -26.18 -42.66 29.43
C SER A 6 -26.34 -41.16 29.19
N ILE A 7 -25.97 -40.36 30.18
CA ILE A 7 -25.83 -38.91 30.05
C ILE A 7 -24.48 -38.63 29.38
N ILE A 8 -24.51 -38.24 28.11
CA ILE A 8 -23.34 -37.73 27.39
C ILE A 8 -23.29 -36.21 27.66
N LEU A 9 -22.31 -35.80 28.48
CA LEU A 9 -21.97 -34.40 28.69
C LEU A 9 -21.23 -33.90 27.44
N LEU A 10 -21.92 -33.17 26.55
CA LEU A 10 -21.28 -32.44 25.46
C LEU A 10 -20.55 -31.22 26.05
N ALA A 11 -19.22 -31.33 26.18
CA ALA A 11 -18.36 -30.18 26.42
C ALA A 11 -18.30 -29.32 25.15
N VAL A 12 -19.10 -28.26 25.11
CA VAL A 12 -18.99 -27.19 24.11
C VAL A 12 -17.77 -26.36 24.47
N PHE A 13 -16.64 -26.60 23.80
CA PHE A 13 -15.45 -25.77 23.91
C PHE A 13 -15.72 -24.41 23.24
N PRO A 14 -15.45 -23.27 23.89
CA PRO A 14 -15.64 -21.95 23.30
C PRO A 14 -14.52 -21.69 22.29
N MET A 15 -14.79 -21.90 21.01
CA MET A 15 -13.83 -21.72 19.91
C MET A 15 -13.62 -20.23 19.52
N PHE A 16 -14.21 -19.29 20.27
CA PHE A 16 -14.24 -17.86 19.92
C PHE A 16 -13.17 -17.01 20.61
N ALA A 17 -12.41 -17.57 21.57
CA ALA A 17 -11.39 -16.80 22.31
C ALA A 17 -10.01 -16.74 21.62
N MET A 18 -9.75 -17.58 20.62
CA MET A 18 -8.42 -17.69 19.97
C MET A 18 -8.21 -16.69 18.82
N ALA A 19 -9.30 -16.21 18.19
CA ALA A 19 -9.18 -15.33 17.02
C ALA A 19 -8.60 -13.94 17.37
N GLY A 20 -8.98 -13.38 18.52
CA GLY A 20 -8.48 -12.07 18.96
C GLY A 20 -6.99 -12.09 19.34
N ASP A 21 -6.54 -13.15 20.03
CA ASP A 21 -5.14 -13.26 20.48
C ASP A 21 -4.18 -13.40 19.29
N LYS A 22 -4.59 -14.10 18.23
CA LYS A 22 -3.78 -14.24 17.02
C LYS A 22 -3.67 -12.93 16.25
N GLU A 23 -4.75 -12.17 16.10
CA GLU A 23 -4.76 -10.88 15.40
C GLU A 23 -3.87 -9.84 16.11
N ASP A 24 -3.92 -9.80 17.44
CA ASP A 24 -3.07 -8.91 18.24
C ASP A 24 -1.58 -9.23 18.08
N LYS A 25 -1.20 -10.51 18.01
CA LYS A 25 0.19 -10.92 17.72
C LYS A 25 0.62 -10.51 16.31
N ILE A 26 -0.28 -10.64 15.33
CA ILE A 26 -0.02 -10.21 13.95
C ILE A 26 0.20 -8.69 13.90
N ARG A 27 -0.63 -7.91 14.59
CA ARG A 27 -0.44 -6.46 14.72
C ARG A 27 0.92 -6.13 15.31
N GLN A 28 1.26 -6.72 16.46
CA GLN A 28 2.55 -6.47 17.12
C GLN A 28 3.73 -6.81 16.20
N LEU A 29 3.64 -7.91 15.45
CA LEU A 29 4.66 -8.28 14.48
C LEU A 29 4.78 -7.24 13.36
N MET A 30 3.66 -6.80 12.79
CA MET A 30 3.63 -5.77 11.74
C MET A 30 4.18 -4.42 12.24
N GLU A 31 3.90 -4.05 13.48
CA GLU A 31 4.47 -2.85 14.13
C GLU A 31 5.97 -2.98 14.31
N ALA A 32 6.44 -4.11 14.84
CA ALA A 32 7.86 -4.37 15.09
C ALA A 32 8.70 -4.37 13.81
N GLN A 33 8.14 -4.89 12.71
CA GLN A 33 8.72 -4.84 11.36
C GLN A 33 8.59 -3.44 10.71
N GLY A 34 7.71 -2.59 11.25
CA GLY A 34 7.37 -1.28 10.71
C GLY A 34 6.64 -1.37 9.37
N ILE A 35 5.78 -2.37 9.20
CA ILE A 35 4.87 -2.53 8.07
C ILE A 35 3.70 -1.55 8.22
N ILE A 36 3.13 -1.41 9.42
CA ILE A 36 2.01 -0.48 9.67
C ILE A 36 2.40 0.95 9.28
N SER A 37 3.52 1.45 9.81
CA SER A 37 3.99 2.80 9.49
C SER A 37 4.34 3.00 8.02
N MET A 38 4.77 1.94 7.33
CA MET A 38 5.00 1.98 5.88
C MET A 38 3.70 2.15 5.11
N PHE A 39 2.64 1.41 5.45
CA PHE A 39 1.33 1.58 4.80
C PHE A 39 0.70 2.94 5.13
N GLU A 40 0.77 3.39 6.38
CA GLU A 40 0.29 4.71 6.77
C GLU A 40 1.00 5.81 5.99
N SER A 41 2.33 5.72 5.86
CA SER A 41 3.11 6.66 5.06
C SER A 41 2.74 6.61 3.58
N GLN A 42 2.48 5.43 3.01
CA GLN A 42 2.05 5.30 1.61
C GLN A 42 0.66 5.90 1.37
N LEU A 43 -0.28 5.69 2.29
CA LEU A 43 -1.63 6.28 2.20
C LEU A 43 -1.57 7.80 2.26
N GLU A 44 -0.79 8.35 3.19
CA GLU A 44 -0.63 9.81 3.31
C GLU A 44 0.07 10.40 2.08
N MET A 45 1.17 9.80 1.62
CA MET A 45 1.84 10.22 0.40
C MET A 45 0.92 10.12 -0.82
N GLY A 46 0.12 9.06 -0.93
CA GLY A 46 -0.85 8.87 -2.00
C GLY A 46 -1.91 9.97 -2.02
N LYS A 47 -2.43 10.36 -0.85
CA LYS A 47 -3.37 11.47 -0.71
C LYS A 47 -2.74 12.79 -1.19
N VAL A 48 -1.58 13.15 -0.64
CA VAL A 48 -0.88 14.39 -1.00
C VAL A 48 -0.53 14.46 -2.49
N GLN A 49 -0.06 13.35 -3.07
CA GLN A 49 0.26 13.28 -4.50
C GLN A 49 -1.00 13.41 -5.37
N SER A 50 -2.10 12.76 -4.99
CA SER A 50 -3.37 12.82 -5.72
C SER A 50 -3.97 14.21 -5.68
N GLU A 51 -3.96 14.88 -4.52
CA GLU A 51 -4.39 16.27 -4.39
C GLU A 51 -3.55 17.21 -5.26
N LYS A 52 -2.23 17.05 -5.26
CA LYS A 52 -1.33 17.85 -6.08
C LYS A 52 -1.59 17.67 -7.57
N ALA A 53 -1.67 16.43 -8.05
CA ALA A 53 -1.92 16.12 -9.45
C ALA A 53 -3.30 16.62 -9.90
N GLY A 54 -4.31 16.43 -9.05
CA GLY A 54 -5.66 16.91 -9.28
C GLY A 54 -5.74 18.44 -9.37
N LYS A 55 -5.06 19.15 -8.48
CA LYS A 55 -4.96 20.62 -8.52
C LYS A 55 -4.29 21.11 -9.80
N GLN A 56 -3.18 20.49 -10.21
CA GLN A 56 -2.49 20.85 -11.46
C GLN A 56 -3.38 20.68 -12.69
N MET A 57 -4.13 19.57 -12.75
CA MET A 57 -5.09 19.32 -13.82
C MET A 57 -6.25 20.34 -13.81
N MET A 58 -6.75 20.69 -12.62
CA MET A 58 -7.77 21.72 -12.48
C MET A 58 -7.25 23.09 -12.94
N ASP A 59 -6.05 23.49 -12.51
CA ASP A 59 -5.43 24.76 -12.91
C ASP A 59 -5.26 24.83 -14.44
N GLN A 60 -4.84 23.73 -15.07
CA GLN A 60 -4.73 23.63 -16.53
C GLN A 60 -6.09 23.79 -17.23
N LEU A 61 -7.17 23.19 -16.70
CA LEU A 61 -8.52 23.33 -17.24
C LEU A 61 -9.05 24.75 -17.09
N LEU A 62 -8.93 25.33 -15.89
CA LEU A 62 -9.40 26.68 -15.59
C LEU A 62 -8.67 27.74 -16.43
N SER A 63 -7.39 27.51 -16.76
CA SER A 63 -6.62 28.41 -17.63
C SER A 63 -7.17 28.52 -19.06
N GLN A 64 -7.83 27.46 -19.54
CA GLN A 64 -8.39 27.39 -20.89
C GLN A 64 -9.78 28.01 -20.96
N ILE A 65 -10.62 27.76 -19.96
CA ILE A 65 -12.03 28.19 -19.97
C ILE A 65 -12.25 29.54 -19.26
N LYS A 66 -11.28 30.00 -18.45
CA LYS A 66 -11.27 31.28 -17.71
C LYS A 66 -12.63 31.62 -17.09
N PRO A 67 -13.13 30.79 -16.16
CA PRO A 67 -14.45 30.99 -15.59
C PRO A 67 -14.47 32.22 -14.68
N ASN A 68 -15.66 32.78 -14.44
CA ASN A 68 -15.84 33.79 -13.41
C ASN A 68 -15.73 33.17 -12.00
N GLU A 69 -15.74 34.01 -10.97
CA GLU A 69 -15.55 33.59 -9.57
C GLU A 69 -16.58 32.54 -9.11
N GLU A 70 -17.85 32.67 -9.52
CA GLU A 70 -18.91 31.72 -9.17
C GLU A 70 -18.58 30.31 -9.69
N PHE A 71 -18.25 30.20 -10.98
CA PHE A 71 -17.93 28.91 -11.58
C PHE A 71 -16.59 28.36 -11.07
N GLN A 72 -15.59 29.21 -10.81
CA GLN A 72 -14.33 28.79 -10.20
C GLN A 72 -14.54 28.18 -8.81
N ALA A 73 -15.40 28.78 -7.98
CA ALA A 73 -15.78 28.22 -6.69
C ALA A 73 -16.48 26.86 -6.84
N ARG A 74 -17.37 26.72 -7.83
CA ARG A 74 -18.06 25.44 -8.12
C ARG A 74 -17.09 24.34 -8.58
N PHE A 75 -16.11 24.66 -9.42
CA PHE A 75 -15.05 23.72 -9.83
C PHE A 75 -14.23 23.26 -8.63
N THR A 76 -13.84 24.19 -7.76
CA THR A 76 -13.07 23.88 -6.55
C THR A 76 -13.86 22.98 -5.59
N ALA A 77 -15.15 23.28 -5.37
CA ALA A 77 -16.02 22.45 -4.54
C ALA A 77 -16.21 21.04 -5.11
N ALA A 78 -16.37 20.91 -6.44
CA ALA A 78 -16.46 19.62 -7.11
C ALA A 78 -15.17 18.81 -6.97
N PHE A 79 -14.01 19.46 -7.10
CA PHE A 79 -12.71 18.83 -6.90
C PHE A 79 -12.51 18.33 -5.46
N ASN A 80 -12.80 19.16 -4.46
CA ASN A 80 -12.68 18.76 -3.05
C ASN A 80 -13.59 17.56 -2.75
N ASN A 81 -14.85 17.60 -3.19
CA ASN A 81 -15.79 16.49 -3.05
C ASN A 81 -15.32 15.22 -3.78
N TYR A 82 -14.65 15.34 -4.92
CA TYR A 82 -14.01 14.20 -5.58
C TYR A 82 -12.86 13.65 -4.72
N MET A 83 -12.00 14.52 -4.17
CA MET A 83 -10.87 14.10 -3.35
C MET A 83 -11.30 13.38 -2.06
N ASP A 84 -12.36 13.87 -1.41
CA ASP A 84 -12.94 13.22 -0.24
C ASP A 84 -13.43 11.80 -0.57
N LYS A 85 -13.96 11.58 -1.78
CA LYS A 85 -14.49 10.28 -2.22
C LYS A 85 -13.43 9.27 -2.65
N VAL A 86 -12.26 9.72 -3.08
CA VAL A 86 -11.16 8.83 -3.52
C VAL A 86 -10.15 8.55 -2.41
N THR A 87 -10.38 9.10 -1.21
CA THR A 87 -9.60 8.73 -0.03
C THR A 87 -9.85 7.26 0.31
N ALA A 88 -8.78 6.53 0.64
CA ALA A 88 -8.87 5.12 1.00
C ALA A 88 -9.86 4.92 2.17
N PRO A 89 -10.88 4.04 2.04
CA PRO A 89 -11.85 3.81 3.10
C PRO A 89 -11.33 2.89 4.22
N TRP A 90 -10.14 2.30 4.05
CA TRP A 90 -9.55 1.36 5.00
C TRP A 90 -8.49 2.04 5.88
N GLY A 91 -8.50 1.69 7.17
CA GLY A 91 -7.50 2.09 8.15
C GLY A 91 -6.61 0.93 8.59
N THR A 92 -5.81 1.17 9.62
CA THR A 92 -4.85 0.20 10.18
C THR A 92 -5.48 -1.16 10.53
N GLU A 93 -6.70 -1.17 11.07
CA GLU A 93 -7.42 -2.41 11.42
C GLU A 93 -7.66 -3.33 10.22
N GLU A 94 -8.13 -2.77 9.10
CA GLU A 94 -8.37 -3.54 7.88
C GLU A 94 -7.05 -4.08 7.30
N ILE A 95 -5.98 -3.27 7.38
CA ILE A 95 -4.65 -3.67 6.92
C ILE A 95 -4.13 -4.86 7.75
N VAL A 96 -4.28 -4.80 9.08
CA VAL A 96 -3.89 -5.90 9.99
C VAL A 96 -4.71 -7.15 9.69
N SER A 97 -6.02 -7.02 9.55
CA SER A 97 -6.92 -8.13 9.25
C SER A 97 -6.56 -8.82 7.93
N VAL A 98 -6.39 -8.05 6.85
CA VAL A 98 -6.01 -8.57 5.52
C VAL A 98 -4.61 -9.20 5.55
N TRP A 99 -3.65 -8.57 6.24
CA TRP A 99 -2.32 -9.17 6.41
C TRP A 99 -2.39 -10.48 7.20
N GLY A 100 -3.22 -10.54 8.25
CA GLY A 100 -3.47 -11.74 9.01
C GLY A 100 -4.06 -12.87 8.18
N GLN A 101 -4.97 -12.55 7.25
CA GLN A 101 -5.53 -13.52 6.31
C GLN A 101 -4.47 -14.10 5.37
N TYR A 102 -3.56 -13.28 4.83
CA TYR A 102 -2.59 -13.78 3.84
C TYR A 102 -1.30 -14.30 4.45
N TYR A 103 -0.71 -13.60 5.42
CA TYR A 103 0.56 -13.94 6.05
C TYR A 103 0.33 -14.71 7.35
N GLY A 104 -0.51 -14.17 8.24
CA GLY A 104 -0.73 -14.73 9.58
C GLY A 104 -1.33 -16.13 9.58
N GLN A 105 -2.10 -16.50 8.55
CA GLN A 105 -2.67 -17.85 8.41
C GLN A 105 -1.61 -18.97 8.34
N HIS A 106 -0.39 -18.65 7.92
CA HIS A 106 0.69 -19.63 7.75
C HIS A 106 1.45 -19.94 9.04
N PHE A 107 1.14 -19.24 10.13
CA PHE A 107 1.81 -19.39 11.41
C PHE A 107 0.85 -19.80 12.50
N THR A 108 1.31 -20.65 13.41
CA THR A 108 0.68 -20.89 14.70
C THR A 108 0.89 -19.68 15.62
N GLU A 109 0.08 -19.53 16.66
CA GLU A 109 0.24 -18.46 17.65
C GLU A 109 1.62 -18.49 18.31
N LYS A 110 2.16 -19.67 18.60
CA LYS A 110 3.49 -19.83 19.20
C LYS A 110 4.63 -19.38 18.27
N GLU A 111 4.49 -19.63 16.97
CA GLU A 111 5.44 -19.15 15.97
C GLU A 111 5.35 -17.62 15.84
N LEU A 112 4.13 -17.06 15.87
CA LEU A 112 3.94 -15.61 15.91
C LEU A 112 4.58 -15.00 17.16
N ASP A 113 4.44 -15.62 18.33
CA ASP A 113 5.11 -15.18 19.56
C ASP A 113 6.63 -15.15 19.40
N SER A 114 7.21 -16.19 18.79
CA SER A 114 8.65 -16.25 18.54
C SER A 114 9.11 -15.17 17.55
N LEU A 115 8.30 -14.85 16.55
CA LEU A 115 8.57 -13.78 15.60
C LEU A 115 8.48 -12.41 16.29
N VAL A 116 7.45 -12.17 17.11
CA VAL A 116 7.31 -10.94 17.89
C VAL A 116 8.50 -10.77 18.83
N GLU A 117 8.90 -11.83 19.55
CA GLU A 117 10.08 -11.80 20.43
C GLU A 117 11.35 -11.43 19.65
N PHE A 118 11.59 -12.06 18.49
CA PHE A 118 12.73 -11.73 17.66
C PHE A 118 12.70 -10.28 17.18
N TYR A 119 11.61 -9.83 16.56
CA TYR A 119 11.54 -8.51 15.94
C TYR A 119 11.49 -7.38 16.97
N THR A 120 11.05 -7.64 18.21
CA THR A 120 11.13 -6.67 19.31
C THR A 120 12.48 -6.65 20.04
N SER A 121 13.33 -7.66 19.83
CA SER A 121 14.67 -7.71 20.41
C SER A 121 15.60 -6.61 19.85
N PRO A 122 16.70 -6.26 20.56
CA PRO A 122 17.68 -5.30 20.05
C PRO A 122 18.31 -5.69 18.71
N ILE A 123 18.54 -6.98 18.48
CA ILE A 123 19.11 -7.47 17.21
C ILE A 123 18.06 -7.44 16.09
N GLY A 124 16.81 -7.82 16.37
CA GLY A 124 15.71 -7.74 15.39
C GLY A 124 15.42 -6.31 14.96
N GLN A 125 15.36 -5.37 15.91
CA GLN A 125 15.21 -3.94 15.59
C GLN A 125 16.39 -3.37 14.79
N LYS A 126 17.61 -3.87 15.03
CA LYS A 126 18.78 -3.51 14.23
C LYS A 126 18.68 -4.08 12.81
N GLU A 127 18.23 -5.32 12.68
CA GLU A 127 17.98 -5.98 11.38
C GLU A 127 16.96 -5.19 10.56
N VAL A 128 15.78 -4.87 11.12
CA VAL A 128 14.74 -4.09 10.42
C VAL A 128 15.28 -2.76 9.88
N LYS A 129 16.06 -2.03 10.70
CA LYS A 129 16.67 -0.75 10.28
C LYS A 129 17.72 -0.95 9.20
N ALA A 130 18.60 -1.93 9.35
CA ALA A 130 19.64 -2.23 8.38
C ALA A 130 19.04 -2.67 7.05
N SER A 131 18.04 -3.55 7.07
CA SER A 131 17.34 -4.05 5.89
C SER A 131 16.61 -2.93 5.14
N LYS A 132 15.97 -1.98 5.84
CA LYS A 132 15.36 -0.80 5.21
C LYS A 132 16.40 0.10 4.51
N SER A 133 17.54 0.38 5.16
CA SER A 133 18.62 1.18 4.55
C SER A 133 19.23 0.47 3.35
N ALA A 134 19.60 -0.80 3.52
CA ALA A 134 20.22 -1.60 2.48
C ALA A 134 19.33 -1.75 1.25
N LEU A 135 18.02 -2.00 1.43
CA LEU A 135 17.09 -2.12 0.30
C LEU A 135 16.97 -0.81 -0.49
N THR A 136 17.01 0.33 0.20
CA THR A 136 16.98 1.66 -0.44
C THR A 136 18.24 1.87 -1.28
N GLU A 137 19.42 1.63 -0.70
CA GLU A 137 20.71 1.78 -1.38
C GLU A 137 20.86 0.79 -2.55
N PHE A 138 20.43 -0.46 -2.35
CA PHE A 138 20.44 -1.50 -3.36
C PHE A 138 19.57 -1.13 -4.57
N THR A 139 18.34 -0.65 -4.32
CA THR A 139 17.43 -0.22 -5.39
C THR A 139 18.01 0.97 -6.16
N ALA A 140 18.55 1.97 -5.45
CA ALA A 140 19.16 3.14 -6.06
C ALA A 140 20.36 2.77 -6.95
N HIS A 141 21.18 1.80 -6.53
CA HIS A 141 22.31 1.32 -7.32
C HIS A 141 21.86 0.80 -8.69
N PHE A 142 20.87 -0.09 -8.73
CA PHE A 142 20.39 -0.65 -10.00
C PHE A 142 19.61 0.36 -10.85
N GLN A 143 18.91 1.30 -10.23
CA GLN A 143 18.31 2.44 -10.96
C GLN A 143 19.39 3.26 -11.68
N ASN A 144 20.47 3.61 -10.98
CA ASN A 144 21.59 4.37 -11.56
C ASN A 144 22.29 3.61 -12.70
N LEU A 145 22.43 2.28 -12.59
CA LEU A 145 22.97 1.46 -13.67
C LEU A 145 22.01 1.35 -14.87
N GLY A 146 20.70 1.30 -14.62
CA GLY A 146 19.66 1.20 -15.65
C GLY A 146 19.40 2.52 -16.39
N GLU A 147 19.58 3.65 -15.73
CA GLU A 147 19.28 4.98 -16.28
C GLU A 147 19.96 5.27 -17.64
N PRO A 148 21.28 5.11 -17.82
CA PRO A 148 21.91 5.36 -19.13
C PRO A 148 21.43 4.39 -20.22
N ILE A 149 21.08 3.14 -19.85
CA ILE A 149 20.54 2.14 -20.79
C ILE A 149 19.18 2.61 -21.28
N PHE A 150 18.29 3.01 -20.36
CA PHE A 150 16.97 3.50 -20.67
C PHE A 150 17.01 4.79 -21.49
N GLN A 151 17.89 5.74 -21.13
CA GLN A 151 18.08 6.99 -21.87
C GLN A 151 18.52 6.72 -23.32
N LYS A 152 19.50 5.83 -23.52
CA LYS A 152 19.96 5.45 -24.86
C LYS A 152 18.84 4.82 -25.70
N ALA A 153 18.15 3.82 -25.16
CA ALA A 153 17.06 3.14 -25.86
C ALA A 153 15.91 4.10 -26.22
N THR A 154 15.58 5.03 -25.31
CA THR A 154 14.56 6.06 -25.56
C THR A 154 14.98 7.00 -26.70
N GLN A 155 16.25 7.41 -26.74
CA GLN A 155 16.76 8.24 -27.83
C GLN A 155 16.71 7.50 -29.17
N GLU A 156 17.11 6.23 -29.22
CA GLU A 156 17.05 5.40 -30.42
C GLU A 156 15.60 5.26 -30.92
N TYR A 157 14.66 4.95 -30.03
CA TYR A 157 13.24 4.87 -30.35
C TYR A 157 12.66 6.18 -30.90
N ILE A 158 13.00 7.33 -30.31
CA ILE A 158 12.55 8.64 -30.81
C ILE A 158 13.09 8.92 -32.23
N GLN A 159 14.33 8.53 -32.52
CA GLN A 159 14.89 8.71 -33.86
C GLN A 159 14.17 7.83 -34.88
N GLU A 160 13.86 6.58 -34.51
CA GLU A 160 13.08 5.68 -35.34
C GLU A 160 11.68 6.24 -35.64
N LEU A 161 10.96 6.72 -34.62
CA LEU A 161 9.65 7.34 -34.81
C LEU A 161 9.71 8.56 -35.74
N LYS A 162 10.77 9.38 -35.67
CA LYS A 162 10.95 10.52 -36.58
C LYS A 162 11.15 10.07 -38.03
N LEU A 163 11.84 8.96 -38.26
CA LEU A 163 12.01 8.39 -39.59
C LEU A 163 10.67 7.88 -40.13
N VAL A 164 9.94 7.08 -39.34
CA VAL A 164 8.61 6.58 -39.70
C VAL A 164 7.63 7.72 -39.99
N ALA A 165 7.63 8.78 -39.18
CA ALA A 165 6.75 9.94 -39.40
C ALA A 165 7.05 10.66 -40.73
N LYS A 166 8.34 10.77 -41.10
CA LYS A 166 8.75 11.32 -42.40
C LYS A 166 8.32 10.42 -43.56
N GLU A 167 8.50 9.11 -43.43
CA GLU A 167 8.12 8.12 -44.44
C GLU A 167 6.60 8.06 -44.66
N CYS A 168 5.82 8.13 -43.58
CA CYS A 168 4.37 8.16 -43.64
C CYS A 168 3.84 9.37 -44.42
N ASN A 169 4.59 10.48 -44.46
CA ASN A 169 4.09 11.79 -44.88
C ASN A 169 2.82 12.19 -44.09
N CYS A 170 2.75 11.74 -42.84
CA CYS A 170 1.64 11.94 -41.90
C CYS A 170 1.39 13.43 -41.58
N GLN A 171 2.28 14.33 -42.02
CA GLN A 171 2.05 15.77 -42.03
C GLN A 171 1.41 16.19 -43.35
N LYS A 172 0.08 16.09 -43.42
CA LYS A 172 -0.76 16.97 -44.23
C LYS A 172 -1.81 17.61 -43.33
#